data_AF-A0A4R4KXV0-F1
#
_entry.id   AF-A0A4R4KXV0-F1
#
_cell.length_a   1.000
_cell.length_b   1.000
_cell.length_c   1.000
_cell.angle_alpha   90.00
_cell.angle_beta   90.00
_cell.angle_gamma   90.00
#
_symmetry.space_group_name_H-M   'P 1'
#
loop_
_entity.id
_entity.type
_entity.pdbx_description
1 polymer ?
#
loop_
_entity_poly.entity_id
_entity_poly.type
_entity_poly.pdbx_seq_one_letter_code
_entity_poly.pdbx_strand_id
1 'polypeptide(L)'
;MRGRRLATAVAATTLALGGLVGASTPAAADPPGGTLRGVYYDYQFCQSYGSEGVQTGRWNWFYCEYRPSGPSGGFYFLWTFTY
;
A
#
# COMPACT_ATOMS: atom_id res chain seq x y z
N MET A 1 -39.66 -38.47 -9.37
CA MET A 1 -38.21 -38.70 -9.48
C MET A 1 -37.61 -37.58 -10.34
N ARG A 2 -36.78 -36.71 -9.75
CA ARG A 2 -36.27 -35.47 -10.38
C ARG A 2 -35.14 -35.79 -11.35
N GLY A 3 -35.27 -35.28 -12.58
CA GLY A 3 -34.37 -35.56 -13.69
C GLY A 3 -33.17 -34.62 -13.82
N ARG A 4 -32.19 -35.17 -14.55
CA ARG A 4 -31.20 -34.53 -15.45
C ARG A 4 -30.22 -33.52 -14.86
N ARG A 5 -29.02 -34.08 -14.60
CA ARG A 5 -27.68 -33.73 -15.13
C ARG A 5 -27.49 -32.32 -15.72
N LEU A 6 -26.32 -31.79 -15.39
CA LEU A 6 -25.51 -30.72 -16.01
C LEU A 6 -25.51 -29.42 -15.19
N ALA A 7 -24.37 -29.13 -14.57
CA ALA A 7 -23.67 -27.86 -14.74
C ALA A 7 -22.43 -27.78 -13.81
N THR A 8 -21.27 -28.00 -14.43
CA THR A 8 -20.08 -27.16 -14.24
C THR A 8 -19.49 -27.02 -12.84
N ALA A 9 -18.61 -27.98 -12.50
CA ALA A 9 -17.46 -27.71 -11.65
C ALA A 9 -16.55 -26.68 -12.36
N VAL A 10 -16.54 -25.45 -11.87
CA VAL A 10 -15.57 -24.43 -12.29
C VAL A 10 -14.46 -24.40 -11.25
N ALA A 11 -13.27 -24.75 -11.73
CA ALA A 11 -12.01 -24.72 -11.01
C ALA A 11 -11.44 -23.30 -10.92
N ALA A 12 -10.30 -23.21 -10.21
CA ALA A 12 -9.33 -22.10 -10.14
C ALA A 12 -9.61 -21.07 -9.03
N THR A 13 -8.65 -20.57 -8.25
CA THR A 13 -7.22 -20.36 -8.53
C THR A 13 -6.49 -20.05 -7.21
N THR A 14 -5.33 -20.69 -7.00
CA THR A 14 -4.12 -20.18 -6.30
C THR A 14 -4.28 -19.15 -5.16
N LEU A 15 -4.23 -19.62 -3.92
CA LEU A 15 -3.78 -18.82 -2.78
C LEU A 15 -2.25 -18.85 -2.73
N ALA A 16 -1.62 -18.10 -3.64
CA ALA A 16 -0.22 -17.71 -3.51
C ALA A 16 -0.18 -16.38 -2.73
N LEU A 17 -0.17 -16.48 -1.41
CA LEU A 17 0.23 -15.37 -0.54
C LEU A 17 1.36 -15.90 0.31
N GLY A 18 2.57 -15.76 -0.24
CA GLY A 18 3.81 -16.01 0.47
C GLY A 18 3.80 -15.29 1.81
N GLY A 19 4.35 -15.96 2.83
CA GLY A 19 4.49 -15.42 4.16
C GLY A 19 5.24 -14.10 4.13
N LEU A 20 4.50 -13.00 4.24
CA LEU A 20 5.02 -11.73 4.68
C LEU A 20 5.33 -11.90 6.16
N VAL A 21 6.59 -12.22 6.43
CA VAL A 21 7.21 -12.17 7.77
C VAL A 21 6.76 -10.91 8.49
N GLY A 22 6.00 -11.13 9.57
CA GLY A 22 5.56 -10.09 10.47
C GLY A 22 6.75 -9.45 11.18
N ALA A 23 7.08 -8.23 10.78
CA ALA A 23 7.73 -7.27 11.66
C ALA A 23 6.65 -6.25 12.03
N SER A 24 5.96 -6.48 13.15
CA SER A 24 5.10 -5.48 13.77
C SER A 24 5.99 -4.40 14.39
N THR A 25 6.55 -3.53 13.57
CA THR A 25 6.99 -2.22 14.04
C THR A 25 5.77 -1.50 14.59
N PRO A 26 5.87 -0.76 15.71
CA PRO A 26 4.75 0.02 16.20
C PRO A 26 4.32 0.93 15.04
N ALA A 27 3.07 0.78 14.60
CA ALA A 27 2.46 1.67 13.64
C ALA A 27 2.51 3.05 14.28
N ALA A 28 3.53 3.82 13.92
CA ALA A 28 3.62 5.19 14.35
C ALA A 28 2.35 5.86 13.88
N ALA A 29 1.61 6.41 14.84
CA ALA A 29 0.31 7.00 14.60
C ALA A 29 0.39 7.89 13.35
N ASP A 30 -0.49 7.60 12.39
CA ASP A 30 -0.61 8.38 11.17
C ASP A 30 -0.69 9.88 11.57
N PRO A 31 0.06 10.79 10.92
CA PRO A 31 -0.06 12.21 11.20
C PRO A 31 -1.54 12.62 11.10
N PRO A 32 -2.07 13.45 12.02
CA PRO A 32 -3.48 13.78 12.05
C PRO A 32 -3.93 14.38 10.72
N GLY A 33 -4.87 13.72 10.04
CA GLY A 33 -5.37 14.09 8.71
C GLY A 33 -4.59 13.49 7.53
N GLY A 34 -3.51 12.74 7.78
CA GLY A 34 -2.70 12.08 6.75
C GLY A 34 -3.08 10.61 6.61
N THR A 35 -3.28 10.18 5.37
CA THR A 35 -3.49 8.77 5.02
C THR A 35 -2.21 8.21 4.41
N LEU A 36 -1.71 7.10 4.95
CA LEU A 36 -0.58 6.37 4.39
C LEU A 36 -0.99 5.77 3.04
N ARG A 37 -0.36 6.23 1.94
CA ARG A 37 -0.66 5.74 0.59
C ARG A 37 0.25 4.60 0.18
N GLY A 38 1.50 4.60 0.65
CA GLY A 38 2.49 3.61 0.27
C GLY A 38 3.83 3.84 0.95
N VAL A 39 4.72 2.87 0.82
CA VAL A 39 6.07 2.87 1.38
C VAL A 39 7.05 2.53 0.26
N TYR A 40 8.06 3.38 0.08
CA TYR A 40 9.00 3.33 -1.04
C TYR A 40 10.44 3.27 -0.53
N TYR A 41 11.32 2.59 -1.25
CA TYR A 41 12.75 2.59 -0.93
C TYR A 41 13.44 3.87 -1.42
N ASP A 42 12.92 4.45 -2.51
CA ASP A 42 13.51 5.59 -3.19
C ASP A 42 12.76 6.89 -2.91
N TYR A 43 13.50 7.93 -2.53
CA TYR A 43 12.95 9.25 -2.24
C TYR A 43 12.39 9.95 -3.48
N GLN A 44 13.09 9.85 -4.62
CA GLN A 44 12.65 10.49 -5.86
C GLN A 44 11.34 9.89 -6.35
N PHE A 45 11.17 8.57 -6.20
CA PHE A 45 9.91 7.92 -6.50
C PHE A 45 8.78 8.41 -5.60
N CYS A 46 9.02 8.49 -4.28
CA CYS A 46 8.02 9.00 -3.34
C CYS A 46 7.58 10.43 -3.71
N GLN A 47 8.54 11.30 -4.03
CA GLN A 47 8.27 12.67 -4.46
C GLN A 47 7.53 12.76 -5.79
N SER A 48 7.96 12.00 -6.80
CA SER A 48 7.35 11.99 -8.13
C SER A 48 5.89 11.54 -8.07
N TYR A 49 5.64 10.40 -7.42
CA TYR A 49 4.28 9.86 -7.28
C TYR A 49 3.39 10.78 -6.44
N GLY A 50 3.94 11.35 -5.36
CA GLY A 50 3.31 12.38 -4.55
C GLY A 50 2.86 13.59 -5.37
N SER A 51 3.77 14.14 -6.17
CA SER A 51 3.52 15.31 -7.03
C SER A 51 2.48 15.02 -8.12
N GLU A 52 2.56 13.86 -8.77
CA GLU A 52 1.58 13.43 -9.76
C GLU A 52 0.16 13.37 -9.17
N GLY A 53 0.02 12.85 -7.95
CA GLY A 53 -1.29 12.80 -7.29
C GLY A 53 -1.84 14.17 -6.90
N VAL A 54 -1.00 15.16 -6.60
CA VAL A 54 -1.45 16.55 -6.43
C VAL A 54 -1.92 17.12 -7.77
N GLN A 55 -1.13 16.94 -8.82
CA GLN A 55 -1.45 17.46 -10.16
C GLN A 55 -2.72 16.84 -10.74
N THR A 56 -2.99 15.58 -10.44
CA THR A 56 -4.18 14.84 -10.90
C THR A 56 -5.37 14.95 -9.94
N GLY A 57 -5.24 15.67 -8.82
CA GLY A 57 -6.30 15.88 -7.85
C GLY A 57 -6.66 14.65 -7.01
N ARG A 58 -5.77 13.67 -6.90
CA ARG A 58 -5.93 12.49 -6.02
C ARG A 58 -5.80 12.86 -4.54
N TRP A 59 -5.05 13.91 -4.23
CA TRP A 59 -4.89 14.50 -2.90
C TRP A 59 -4.50 15.97 -3.02
N ASN A 60 -4.75 16.77 -1.97
CA ASN A 60 -4.40 18.20 -1.95
C ASN A 60 -2.92 18.43 -1.62
N TRP A 61 -2.37 17.60 -0.74
CA TRP A 61 -0.98 17.69 -0.29
C TRP A 61 -0.41 16.29 -0.04
N PHE A 62 0.90 16.12 -0.17
CA PHE A 62 1.60 14.91 0.22
C PHE A 62 2.90 15.21 0.98
N TYR A 63 3.36 14.24 1.77
CA TYR A 63 4.61 14.30 2.50
C TYR A 63 5.32 12.94 2.48
N CYS A 64 6.62 12.95 2.23
CA CYS A 64 7.47 11.76 2.24
C CYS A 64 8.28 11.73 3.54
N GLU A 65 7.97 10.80 4.43
CA GLU A 65 8.66 10.63 5.71
C GLU A 65 9.69 9.51 5.61
N TYR A 66 10.98 9.83 5.81
CA TYR A 66 12.00 8.79 5.91
C TYR A 66 11.95 8.13 7.29
N ARG A 67 11.78 6.81 7.31
CA ARG A 67 11.83 6.02 8.53
C ARG A 67 12.94 4.97 8.43
N PRO A 68 13.93 5.00 9.33
CA PRO A 68 14.98 3.99 9.35
C PRO A 68 14.38 2.61 9.64
N SER A 69 14.79 1.62 8.87
CA SER A 69 14.41 0.22 9.02
C SER A 69 15.68 -0.61 9.27
N GLY A 70 16.17 -0.55 10.51
CA GLY A 70 17.37 -1.25 10.93
C GLY A 70 18.68 -0.55 10.51
N PRO A 71 19.82 -1.24 10.63
CA PRO A 71 21.15 -0.63 10.49
C PRO A 71 21.55 -0.29 9.05
N SER A 72 20.83 -0.81 8.06
CA SER A 72 21.27 -0.79 6.65
C SER A 72 20.49 0.19 5.77
N GLY A 73 19.54 0.94 6.31
CA GLY A 73 18.73 1.88 5.53
C GLY A 73 17.36 2.15 6.14
N GLY A 74 16.45 2.62 5.30
CA GLY A 74 15.10 2.99 5.70
C GLY A 74 14.18 3.08 4.50
N PHE A 75 12.92 3.35 4.78
CA PHE A 75 11.89 3.52 3.78
C PHE A 75 11.27 4.90 3.86
N TYR A 76 10.81 5.41 2.72
CA TYR A 76 10.05 6.63 2.59
C TYR A 76 8.55 6.32 2.59
N PHE A 77 7.87 6.75 3.63
CA PHE A 77 6.43 6.61 3.80
C PHE A 77 5.75 7.79 3.12
N LEU A 78 4.88 7.51 2.15
CA LEU A 78 4.10 8.54 1.47
C LEU A 78 2.79 8.78 2.21
N TRP A 79 2.72 9.92 2.87
CA TRP A 79 1.53 10.45 3.51
C TRP A 79 0.79 11.37 2.55
N THR A 80 -0.52 11.21 2.45
CA THR A 80 -1.39 12.00 1.57
C THR A 80 -2.50 12.65 2.37
N PHE A 81 -2.86 13.88 2.03
CA PHE A 81 -3.84 14.69 2.77
C PHE A 81 -4.89 15.22 1.82
N THR A 82 -6.15 15.04 2.21
CA THR A 82 -7.33 15.56 1.51
C THR A 82 -8.08 16.47 2.47
N TYR A 83 -8.32 17.72 2.07
CA TYR A 83 -9.04 18.71 2.87
C TYR A 83 -10.47 18.90 2.37
#